data_AF-A0A921FQB9-F1
#
_entry.id   AF-A0A921FQB9-F1
#
_cell.length_a   1.000
_cell.length_b   1.000
_cell.length_c   1.000
_cell.angle_alpha   90.00
_cell.angle_beta   90.00
_cell.angle_gamma   90.00
#
_symmetry.space_group_name_H-M   'P 1'
#
loop_
_entity.id
_entity.type
_entity.pdbx_description
1 polymer ?
#
loop_
_entity_poly.entity_id
_entity_poly.type
_entity_poly.pdbx_seq_one_letter_code
_entity_poly.pdbx_strand_id
1 'polypeptide(L)'
;MSEEKLAETINRLRLQGSDDALDGLPGSVNRHLRESLILALLWRRERATVQELSEVLGYDSDDVRKILGNLMADDLVIGRGDGPFEITPQFQDN
;
A
#
# COMPACT_ATOMS: atom_id res chain seq x y z
N MET A 1 20.44 -4.57 -29.35
CA MET A 1 19.85 -5.04 -28.08
C MET A 1 18.45 -5.51 -28.40
N SER A 2 18.18 -6.81 -28.29
CA SER A 2 16.97 -7.45 -28.81
C SER A 2 15.82 -7.38 -27.82
N GLU A 3 14.59 -7.24 -28.32
CA GLU A 3 13.33 -7.14 -27.55
C GLU A 3 13.13 -8.26 -26.51
N GLU A 4 13.75 -9.41 -26.75
CA GLU A 4 13.76 -10.57 -25.83
C GLU A 4 14.34 -10.24 -24.44
N LYS A 5 15.36 -9.38 -24.39
CA LYS A 5 16.01 -8.98 -23.13
C LYS A 5 15.15 -8.01 -22.31
N LEU A 6 14.31 -7.21 -22.98
CA LEU A 6 13.35 -6.31 -22.33
C LEU A 6 12.20 -7.12 -21.71
N ALA A 7 11.67 -8.10 -22.44
CA ALA A 7 10.64 -9.01 -21.92
C ALA A 7 11.15 -9.84 -20.73
N GLU A 8 12.38 -10.35 -20.80
CA GLU A 8 12.99 -11.09 -19.68
C GLU A 8 13.21 -10.19 -18.46
N THR A 9 13.60 -8.94 -18.66
CA THR A 9 13.80 -7.98 -17.56
C THR A 9 12.46 -7.63 -16.88
N ILE A 10 11.40 -7.42 -17.66
CA ILE A 10 10.05 -7.16 -17.14
C ILE A 10 9.51 -8.40 -16.40
N ASN A 11 9.75 -9.61 -16.93
CA ASN A 11 9.29 -10.84 -16.29
C ASN A 11 10.06 -11.14 -15.00
N ARG A 12 11.38 -10.83 -14.93
CA ARG A 12 12.15 -10.91 -13.68
C ARG A 12 11.69 -9.90 -12.64
N LEU A 13 11.35 -8.68 -13.04
CA LEU A 13 10.81 -7.68 -12.12
C LEU A 13 9.44 -8.11 -11.58
N ARG A 14 8.63 -8.81 -12.39
CA ARG A 14 7.36 -9.40 -11.95
C ARG A 14 7.53 -10.60 -11.01
N LEU A 15 8.60 -11.39 -11.18
CA LEU A 15 8.92 -12.53 -10.31
C LEU A 15 9.71 -12.16 -9.04
N GLN A 16 10.35 -10.98 -9.00
CA GLN A 16 11.00 -10.43 -7.79
C GLN A 16 10.15 -9.41 -7.03
N GLY A 17 9.09 -8.89 -7.64
CA GLY A 17 8.07 -8.07 -6.99
C GLY A 17 7.02 -8.98 -6.36
N SER A 18 7.37 -9.57 -5.23
CA SER A 18 6.59 -10.50 -4.43
C SER A 18 5.10 -10.15 -4.33
N ASP A 19 4.24 -10.90 -5.02
CA ASP A 19 2.87 -11.18 -4.54
C ASP A 19 2.91 -11.69 -3.07
N ASP A 20 4.00 -12.34 -2.68
CA ASP A 20 4.31 -12.82 -1.32
C ASP A 20 4.41 -11.70 -0.25
N ALA A 21 4.81 -10.48 -0.65
CA ALA A 21 4.86 -9.35 0.29
C ALA A 21 3.46 -8.82 0.65
N LEU A 22 2.45 -9.19 -0.14
CA LEU A 22 1.05 -8.90 0.11
C LEU A 22 0.32 -10.08 0.77
N ASP A 23 0.79 -11.31 0.55
CA ASP A 23 0.20 -12.53 1.14
C ASP A 23 0.41 -12.61 2.66
N GLY A 24 1.49 -12.00 3.18
CA GLY A 24 1.77 -11.90 4.61
C GLY A 24 1.12 -10.71 5.33
N LEU A 25 0.32 -9.86 4.65
CA LEU A 25 -0.38 -8.76 5.31
C LEU A 25 -1.68 -9.26 5.95
N PRO A 26 -1.88 -9.11 7.27
CA PRO A 26 -3.08 -9.58 7.95
C PRO A 26 -4.35 -8.95 7.35
N GLY A 27 -5.23 -9.76 6.78
CA GLY A 27 -6.48 -9.33 6.13
C GLY A 27 -6.41 -9.10 4.61
N SER A 28 -5.38 -9.60 3.92
CA SER A 28 -5.22 -9.49 2.45
C SER A 28 -6.25 -10.25 1.59
N VAL A 29 -7.17 -11.01 2.16
CA VAL A 29 -8.12 -11.85 1.41
C VAL A 29 -9.29 -11.01 0.88
N ASN A 30 -9.03 -10.16 -0.13
CA ASN A 30 -9.94 -9.29 -0.94
C ASN A 30 -9.57 -7.79 -1.01
N ARG A 31 -8.41 -7.34 -0.54
CA ARG A 31 -8.04 -5.92 -0.66
C ARG A 31 -7.50 -5.55 -2.03
N HIS A 32 -7.86 -4.36 -2.53
CA HIS A 32 -7.29 -3.82 -3.76
C HIS A 32 -5.80 -3.55 -3.60
N LEU A 33 -5.00 -3.78 -4.65
CA LEU A 33 -3.54 -3.56 -4.66
C LEU A 33 -3.14 -2.19 -4.07
N ARG A 34 -3.93 -1.13 -4.31
CA ARG A 34 -3.67 0.21 -3.80
C ARG A 34 -3.83 0.32 -2.28
N GLU A 35 -4.82 -0.37 -1.71
CA GLU A 35 -5.04 -0.44 -0.26
C GLU A 35 -3.86 -1.12 0.43
N SER A 36 -3.42 -2.26 -0.11
CA SER A 36 -2.29 -3.00 0.45
C SER A 36 -0.96 -2.23 0.35
N LEU A 37 -0.75 -1.44 -0.71
CA LEU A 37 0.43 -0.58 -0.84
C LEU A 37 0.45 0.54 0.20
N ILE A 38 -0.69 1.18 0.48
CA ILE A 38 -0.80 2.19 1.54
C ILE A 38 -0.54 1.55 2.91
N LEU A 39 -1.13 0.40 3.20
CA LEU A 39 -0.90 -0.33 4.44
C LEU A 39 0.58 -0.73 4.61
N ALA A 40 1.23 -1.24 3.57
CA ALA A 40 2.65 -1.60 3.62
C ALA A 40 3.55 -0.38 3.89
N LEU A 41 3.20 0.79 3.33
CA LEU A 41 3.90 2.04 3.59
C LEU A 41 3.73 2.50 5.04
N LEU A 42 2.50 2.47 5.55
CA LEU A 42 2.19 2.82 6.93
C LEU A 42 2.83 1.84 7.91
N TRP A 43 2.88 0.55 7.57
CA TRP A 43 3.56 -0.46 8.36
C TRP A 43 5.07 -0.22 8.43
N ARG A 44 5.68 0.23 7.34
CA ARG A 44 7.13 0.52 7.29
C ARG A 44 7.51 1.85 7.94
N ARG A 45 6.67 2.89 7.85
CA ARG A 45 6.96 4.24 8.35
C ARG A 45 6.28 4.60 9.68
N GLU A 46 5.45 3.69 10.20
CA GLU A 46 4.55 3.87 11.36
C GLU A 46 3.43 4.89 11.12
N ARG A 47 3.72 5.98 10.40
CA ARG A 47 2.81 7.07 10.07
C ARG A 47 3.12 7.74 8.75
N ALA A 48 2.10 8.17 8.01
CA ALA A 48 2.26 8.97 6.79
C ALA A 48 1.06 9.90 6.55
N THR A 49 1.29 11.03 5.88
CA THR A 49 0.23 11.94 5.43
C THR A 49 -0.33 11.56 4.06
N VAL A 50 -1.51 12.09 3.69
CA VAL A 50 -2.07 11.92 2.33
C VAL A 50 -1.08 12.39 1.27
N GLN A 51 -0.41 13.52 1.52
CA GLN A 51 0.56 14.10 0.60
C GLN A 51 1.78 13.18 0.43
N GLU A 52 2.35 12.66 1.52
CA GLU A 52 3.47 11.72 1.44
C GLU A 52 3.09 10.43 0.72
N LEU A 53 1.90 9.88 1.00
CA LEU A 53 1.40 8.68 0.33
C LEU A 53 1.20 8.93 -1.17
N SER A 54 0.64 10.10 -1.52
CA SER A 54 0.46 10.56 -2.90
C SER A 54 1.80 10.71 -3.64
N GLU A 55 2.78 11.36 -3.02
CA GLU A 55 4.12 11.56 -3.61
C GLU A 55 4.89 10.25 -3.77
N VAL A 56 4.81 9.34 -2.78
CA VAL A 56 5.54 8.07 -2.82
C VAL A 56 4.90 7.07 -3.79
N LEU A 57 3.58 7.00 -3.84
CA LEU A 57 2.85 6.04 -4.67
C LEU A 57 2.51 6.59 -6.07
N GLY A 58 2.67 7.90 -6.28
CA GLY A 58 2.26 8.58 -7.51
C GLY A 58 0.75 8.60 -7.71
N TYR A 59 -0.03 8.56 -6.62
CA TYR A 59 -1.49 8.55 -6.66
C TYR A 59 -2.06 9.95 -6.48
N ASP A 60 -3.25 10.19 -7.02
CA ASP A 60 -3.98 11.42 -6.77
C ASP A 60 -4.38 11.52 -5.28
N SER A 61 -4.29 12.71 -4.70
CA SER A 61 -4.61 12.92 -3.28
C SER A 61 -6.07 12.58 -2.95
N ASP A 62 -7.01 12.77 -3.87
CA ASP A 62 -8.41 12.38 -3.68
C ASP A 62 -8.61 10.87 -3.73
N ASP A 63 -7.86 10.16 -4.57
CA ASP A 63 -7.84 8.70 -4.57
C ASP A 63 -7.24 8.15 -3.27
N VAL A 64 -6.13 8.73 -2.79
CA VAL A 64 -5.52 8.36 -1.50
C VAL A 64 -6.51 8.59 -0.35
N ARG A 65 -7.24 9.71 -0.34
CA ARG A 65 -8.29 9.99 0.65
C ARG A 65 -9.40 8.95 0.64
N LYS A 66 -9.88 8.54 -0.54
CA LYS A 66 -10.90 7.48 -0.65
C LYS A 66 -10.41 6.16 -0.11
N ILE A 67 -9.18 5.78 -0.47
CA ILE A 67 -8.58 4.51 -0.02
C ILE A 67 -8.39 4.52 1.50
N LEU A 68 -7.85 5.61 2.06
CA LEU A 68 -7.71 5.76 3.51
C LEU A 68 -9.06 5.76 4.21
N GLY A 69 -10.11 6.33 3.60
CA GLY A 69 -11.47 6.28 4.10
C GLY A 69 -12.02 4.85 4.20
N ASN A 70 -11.77 4.00 3.21
CA ASN A 70 -12.12 2.58 3.27
C ASN A 70 -11.33 1.88 4.38
N LEU A 71 -10.02 2.07 4.42
CA LEU A 71 -9.14 1.46 5.43
C LEU A 71 -9.50 1.88 6.88
N MET A 72 -9.99 3.11 7.06
CA MET A 72 -10.54 3.59 8.33
C MET A 72 -11.87 2.93 8.67
N ALA A 73 -12.73 2.70 7.69
CA ALA A 73 -14.01 2.01 7.89
C ALA A 73 -13.81 0.54 8.31
N ASP A 74 -12.73 -0.08 7.84
CA ASP A 74 -12.29 -1.43 8.22
C ASP A 74 -11.47 -1.47 9.53
N ASP A 75 -11.33 -0.34 10.23
CA ASP A 75 -10.55 -0.19 11.50
C ASP A 75 -9.06 -0.58 11.37
N LEU A 76 -8.49 -0.49 10.17
CA LEU A 76 -7.08 -0.86 9.90
C LEU A 76 -6.13 0.31 10.08
N VAL A 77 -6.65 1.53 9.87
CA VAL A 77 -5.87 2.76 9.86
C VAL A 77 -6.63 3.82 10.64
N ILE A 78 -5.94 4.56 11.48
CA ILE A 78 -6.46 5.72 12.19
C ILE A 78 -5.75 6.98 11.69
N GLY A 79 -6.46 8.09 11.64
CA GLY A 79 -5.93 9.35 11.13
C GLY A 79 -7.00 10.44 11.14
N ARG A 80 -6.63 11.68 10.86
CA ARG A 80 -7.59 12.79 10.83
C ARG A 80 -7.30 13.77 9.72
N GLY A 81 -8.29 14.01 8.86
CA GLY A 81 -8.15 14.93 7.74
C GLY A 81 -7.11 14.42 6.74
N ASP A 82 -6.10 15.24 6.42
CA ASP A 82 -4.98 14.87 5.54
C ASP A 82 -3.69 14.55 6.32
N GLY A 83 -3.75 14.53 7.67
CA GLY A 83 -2.61 14.39 8.56
C GLY A 83 -2.66 13.12 9.44
N PRO A 84 -1.51 12.77 10.04
CA PRO A 84 -0.86 11.49 9.85
C PRO A 84 -1.81 10.32 10.12
N PHE A 85 -1.79 9.41 9.14
CA PHE A 85 -2.46 8.14 9.21
C PHE A 85 -1.48 7.12 9.78
N GLU A 86 -1.96 6.25 10.64
CA GLU A 86 -1.20 5.26 11.38
C GLU A 86 -1.98 3.93 11.32
N ILE A 87 -1.29 2.81 11.15
CA ILE A 87 -1.94 1.50 11.24
C ILE A 87 -2.43 1.26 12.67
N THR A 88 -3.61 0.67 12.81
CA THR A 88 -4.16 0.35 14.13
C THR A 88 -3.35 -0.76 14.80
N PRO A 89 -3.33 -0.82 16.14
CA PRO A 89 -2.67 -1.91 16.88
C PRO A 89 -3.22 -3.29 16.48
N GLN A 90 -4.51 -3.35 16.13
CA GLN A 90 -5.16 -4.55 15.60
C GLN A 90 -4.47 -5.11 14.35
N PHE A 91 -3.95 -4.24 13.48
CA PHE A 91 -3.25 -4.64 12.27
C PHE A 91 -1.80 -5.03 12.53
N GLN A 92 -1.19 -4.59 13.64
CA GLN A 92 0.18 -4.95 14.00
C GLN A 92 0.30 -6.33 14.65
N ASP A 93 -0.76 -6.81 15.32
CA ASP A 93 -0.73 -8.03 16.16
C ASP A 93 -1.18 -9.31 15.41
N ASN A 94 -1.45 -9.22 14.11
CA ASN A 94 -2.06 -10.27 13.30
C ASN A 94 -1.10 -10.75 12.20
#